data_AF-A0A379FKR3-F1
#
_entry.id   AF-A0A379FKR3-F1
#
_cell.length_a   1.000
_cell.length_b   1.000
_cell.length_c   1.000
_cell.angle_alpha   90.00
_cell.angle_beta   90.00
_cell.angle_gamma   90.00
#
_symmetry.space_group_name_H-M   'P 1'
#
loop_
_entity.id
_entity.type
_entity.pdbx_description
1 polymer ?
#
loop_
_entity_poly.entity_id
_entity_poly.type
_entity_poly.pdbx_seq_one_letter_code
_entity_poly.pdbx_strand_id
1 'polypeptide(L)'
;MIVKKNGSDNTSHYVNLRPGLNIGAWRLRNYTTWSSNTDQSGKWDTIYTYASRGINSIKSQLTLGDSVSPSMVFDSVPFRGAQLATDDDMSPESLRGYAPVVRGIARSNAQVTIRQNGYIIYQTEVAAGPFEINDLYPTGGSGDLHVTIKESNGSEQYQIVPFASLPVLQREGYFSYSVTGGEYRAYDSSIDKTKFGHLP
;
A
#
# COMPACT_ATOMS: atom_id res chain seq x y z
N MET A 1 -12.04 -13.55 -24.02
CA MET A 1 -12.81 -14.81 -24.12
C MET A 1 -11.81 -15.92 -24.35
N ILE A 2 -11.87 -17.00 -23.56
CA ILE A 2 -10.99 -18.16 -23.70
C ILE A 2 -11.87 -19.39 -23.95
N VAL A 3 -11.52 -20.18 -24.96
CA VAL A 3 -12.17 -21.46 -25.26
C VAL A 3 -11.11 -22.55 -25.16
N LYS A 4 -11.31 -23.53 -24.28
CA LYS A 4 -10.45 -24.70 -24.19
C LYS A 4 -11.25 -25.95 -24.57
N LYS A 5 -10.69 -26.73 -25.49
CA LYS A 5 -11.23 -27.99 -25.97
C LYS A 5 -10.24 -29.09 -25.61
N ASN A 6 -10.61 -29.98 -24.69
CA ASN A 6 -9.83 -31.17 -24.35
C ASN A 6 -10.55 -32.40 -24.91
N GLY A 7 -9.77 -33.39 -25.37
CA GLY A 7 -10.27 -34.58 -26.07
C GLY A 7 -11.43 -35.28 -25.34
N SER A 8 -12.40 -35.74 -26.14
CA SER A 8 -13.81 -36.08 -25.82
C SER A 8 -14.71 -34.86 -25.59
N ASP A 9 -15.19 -34.23 -26.67
CA ASP A 9 -16.29 -33.23 -26.80
C ASP A 9 -16.62 -32.27 -25.63
N ASN A 10 -15.66 -32.00 -24.75
CA ASN A 10 -15.84 -31.13 -23.61
C ASN A 10 -15.36 -29.73 -23.98
N THR A 11 -16.31 -28.84 -24.21
CA THR A 11 -16.08 -27.46 -24.62
C THR A 11 -16.36 -26.56 -23.43
N SER A 12 -15.30 -25.94 -22.92
CA SER A 12 -15.40 -24.94 -21.87
C SER A 12 -15.29 -23.54 -22.45
N HIS A 13 -16.23 -22.67 -22.07
CA HIS A 13 -16.20 -21.25 -22.40
C HIS A 13 -15.98 -20.44 -21.13
N TYR A 14 -15.12 -19.42 -21.22
CA TYR A 14 -14.85 -18.51 -20.12
C TYR A 14 -14.80 -17.06 -20.60
N VAL A 15 -15.51 -16.19 -19.89
CA VAL A 15 -15.58 -14.75 -20.12
C VAL A 15 -15.28 -14.01 -18.82
N ASN A 16 -14.48 -12.95 -18.93
CA ASN A 16 -14.06 -12.09 -17.83
C ASN A 16 -14.50 -10.66 -18.16
N LEU A 17 -15.38 -10.07 -17.35
CA LEU A 17 -15.89 -8.72 -17.55
C LEU A 17 -15.50 -7.84 -16.35
N ARG A 18 -14.92 -6.68 -16.65
CA ARG A 18 -14.50 -5.69 -15.64
C ARG A 18 -15.04 -4.30 -15.97
N PRO A 19 -16.37 -4.11 -16.02
CA PRO A 19 -16.92 -2.81 -16.31
C PRO A 19 -16.61 -1.82 -15.19
N GLY A 20 -16.41 -0.56 -15.58
CA GLY A 20 -16.15 0.53 -14.67
C GLY A 20 -16.81 1.81 -15.14
N LEU A 21 -17.24 2.62 -14.19
CA LEU A 21 -17.84 3.93 -14.45
C LEU A 21 -17.23 4.95 -13.51
N ASN A 22 -16.98 6.16 -14.02
CA ASN A 22 -16.47 7.28 -13.22
C ASN A 22 -17.48 8.43 -13.32
N ILE A 23 -17.97 8.91 -12.18
CA ILE A 23 -18.91 10.05 -12.11
C ILE A 23 -18.38 11.02 -11.05
N GLY A 24 -17.86 12.16 -11.48
CA GLY A 24 -17.16 13.09 -10.59
C GLY A 24 -16.02 12.39 -9.84
N ALA A 25 -16.01 12.47 -8.50
CA ALA A 25 -15.01 11.82 -7.66
C ALA A 25 -15.28 10.32 -7.40
N TRP A 26 -16.45 9.81 -7.80
CA TRP A 26 -16.84 8.42 -7.57
C TRP A 26 -16.33 7.50 -8.68
N ARG A 27 -15.80 6.35 -8.27
CA ARG A 27 -15.32 5.28 -9.13
C ARG A 27 -16.12 4.03 -8.81
N LEU A 28 -17.00 3.64 -9.72
CA LEU A 28 -17.72 2.37 -9.64
C LEU A 28 -16.94 1.30 -10.39
N ARG A 29 -16.72 0.15 -9.75
CA ARG A 29 -16.01 -0.99 -10.33
C ARG A 29 -16.79 -2.26 -10.09
N ASN A 30 -16.85 -3.10 -11.10
CA ASN A 30 -17.41 -4.44 -11.02
C ASN A 30 -16.45 -5.43 -11.67
N TYR A 31 -16.37 -6.62 -11.11
CA TYR A 31 -15.67 -7.74 -11.71
C TYR A 31 -16.56 -8.97 -11.65
N THR A 32 -16.96 -9.45 -12.81
CA THR A 32 -17.82 -10.61 -12.97
C THR A 32 -17.23 -11.55 -14.02
N THR A 33 -17.34 -12.85 -13.76
CA THR A 33 -16.90 -13.92 -14.66
C THR A 33 -18.09 -14.75 -15.08
N TRP A 34 -18.02 -15.29 -16.30
CA TRP A 34 -18.97 -16.27 -16.80
C TRP A 34 -18.22 -17.49 -17.27
N SER A 35 -18.71 -18.66 -16.90
CA SER A 35 -18.18 -19.93 -17.37
C SER A 35 -19.31 -20.87 -17.75
N SER A 36 -19.09 -21.64 -18.82
CA SER A 36 -19.97 -22.75 -19.20
C SER A 36 -19.15 -23.96 -19.60
N ASN A 37 -19.71 -25.16 -19.41
CA ASN A 37 -19.11 -26.41 -19.85
C ASN A 37 -20.14 -27.24 -20.62
N THR A 38 -19.73 -28.27 -21.36
CA THR A 38 -20.66 -29.09 -22.18
C THR A 38 -21.86 -29.61 -21.38
N ASP A 39 -21.65 -29.99 -20.11
CA ASP A 39 -22.69 -30.55 -19.24
C ASP A 39 -23.24 -29.58 -18.17
N GLN A 40 -22.80 -28.32 -18.17
CA GLN A 40 -23.25 -27.31 -17.20
C GLN A 40 -23.66 -26.01 -17.88
N SER A 41 -24.91 -25.59 -17.61
CA SER A 41 -25.43 -24.30 -18.03
C SER A 41 -24.52 -23.17 -17.56
N GLY A 42 -24.32 -22.16 -18.42
CA GLY A 42 -23.41 -21.06 -18.13
C GLY A 42 -23.78 -20.31 -16.84
N LYS A 43 -22.82 -20.18 -15.93
CA LYS A 43 -22.98 -19.52 -14.63
C LYS A 43 -22.28 -18.17 -14.63
N TRP A 44 -22.94 -17.17 -14.04
CA TRP A 44 -22.35 -15.86 -13.75
C TRP A 44 -21.92 -15.80 -12.29
N ASP A 45 -20.66 -15.44 -12.05
CA ASP A 45 -20.09 -15.26 -10.71
C ASP A 45 -19.54 -13.84 -10.58
N THR A 46 -20.08 -13.06 -9.65
CA THR A 46 -19.60 -11.70 -9.37
C THR A 46 -18.56 -11.75 -8.27
N ILE A 47 -17.32 -11.39 -8.61
CA ILE A 47 -16.18 -11.41 -7.71
C ILE A 47 -16.21 -10.19 -6.80
N TYR A 48 -16.50 -8.99 -7.30
CA TYR A 48 -16.77 -7.82 -6.46
C TYR A 48 -17.59 -6.79 -7.23
N THR A 49 -18.35 -6.00 -6.47
CA THR A 49 -18.89 -4.72 -6.93
C THR A 49 -18.73 -3.69 -5.82
N TYR A 50 -18.07 -2.58 -6.12
CA TYR A 50 -17.91 -1.50 -5.15
C TYR A 50 -17.88 -0.13 -5.83
N ALA A 51 -18.24 0.89 -5.05
CA ALA A 51 -18.02 2.28 -5.37
C ALA A 51 -16.98 2.85 -4.40
N SER A 52 -15.97 3.56 -4.92
CA SER A 52 -14.97 4.23 -4.11
C SER A 52 -14.88 5.72 -4.39
N ARG A 53 -14.47 6.48 -3.38
CA ARG A 53 -14.22 7.92 -3.46
C ARG A 53 -13.08 8.30 -2.53
N GLY A 54 -12.07 8.97 -3.09
CA GLY A 54 -11.02 9.63 -2.31
C GLY A 54 -11.52 10.90 -1.63
N ILE A 55 -11.08 11.14 -0.40
CA ILE A 55 -11.38 12.30 0.44
C ILE A 55 -10.06 13.00 0.80
N ASN A 56 -9.66 13.95 -0.04
CA ASN A 56 -8.34 14.59 0.06
C ASN A 56 -8.09 15.29 1.41
N SER A 57 -9.13 15.86 2.04
CA SER A 57 -9.01 16.62 3.30
C SER A 57 -8.49 15.77 4.47
N ILE A 58 -8.70 14.46 4.41
CA ILE A 58 -8.27 13.49 5.44
C ILE A 58 -7.31 12.43 4.88
N LYS A 59 -6.90 12.56 3.60
CA LYS A 59 -6.03 11.60 2.89
C LYS A 59 -6.54 10.16 3.03
N SER A 60 -7.82 9.95 2.75
CA SER A 60 -8.47 8.66 2.96
C SER A 60 -9.38 8.29 1.80
N GLN A 61 -9.62 6.99 1.63
CA GLN A 61 -10.56 6.45 0.66
C GLN A 61 -11.78 5.87 1.37
N LEU A 62 -12.96 6.30 0.91
CA LEU A 62 -14.24 5.68 1.25
C LEU A 62 -14.56 4.61 0.19
N THR A 63 -14.87 3.39 0.65
CA THR A 63 -15.29 2.25 -0.17
C THR A 63 -16.64 1.74 0.29
N LEU A 64 -17.58 1.57 -0.63
CA LEU A 64 -18.93 1.05 -0.40
C LEU A 64 -19.17 -0.16 -1.30
N GLY A 65 -19.55 -1.29 -0.74
CA GLY A 65 -19.79 -2.55 -1.45
C GLY A 65 -18.81 -3.64 -1.04
N ASP A 66 -18.39 -4.45 -2.00
CA ASP A 66 -17.49 -5.58 -1.79
C ASP A 66 -16.03 -5.15 -1.75
N SER A 67 -15.35 -5.42 -0.62
CA SER A 67 -13.91 -5.18 -0.49
C SER A 67 -13.30 -6.13 0.53
N VAL A 68 -12.02 -5.93 0.88
CA VAL A 68 -11.27 -6.68 1.87
C VAL A 68 -10.70 -5.70 2.90
N SER A 69 -10.71 -6.06 4.19
CA SER A 69 -10.10 -5.22 5.23
C SER A 69 -8.57 -5.19 5.11
N PRO A 70 -7.90 -4.08 5.45
CA PRO A 70 -6.43 -4.02 5.47
C PRO A 70 -5.84 -5.02 6.46
N SER A 71 -4.76 -5.72 6.07
CA SER A 71 -4.01 -6.65 6.94
C SER A 71 -2.91 -5.94 7.76
N MET A 72 -3.19 -4.79 8.38
CA MET A 72 -2.13 -4.06 9.09
C MET A 72 -1.78 -4.70 10.45
N VAL A 73 -2.79 -5.19 11.17
CA VAL A 73 -2.64 -5.77 12.53
C VAL A 73 -3.32 -7.14 12.65
N PHE A 74 -4.39 -7.36 11.88
CA PHE A 74 -5.17 -8.60 11.87
C PHE A 74 -5.22 -9.17 10.46
N ASP A 75 -5.62 -10.43 10.33
CA ASP A 75 -5.85 -11.04 9.01
C ASP A 75 -6.91 -10.27 8.21
N SER A 76 -6.67 -10.13 6.91
CA SER A 76 -7.62 -9.52 5.96
C SER A 76 -8.91 -10.33 5.89
N VAL A 77 -10.03 -9.63 6.08
CA VAL A 77 -11.38 -10.21 6.03
C VAL A 77 -12.13 -9.65 4.82
N PRO A 78 -12.60 -10.49 3.89
CA PRO A 78 -13.49 -10.06 2.81
C PRO A 78 -14.87 -9.66 3.37
N PHE A 79 -15.40 -8.56 2.88
CA PHE A 79 -16.64 -7.99 3.38
C PHE A 79 -17.51 -7.35 2.32
N ARG A 80 -18.79 -7.20 2.65
CA ARG A 80 -19.74 -6.33 1.97
C ARG A 80 -20.25 -5.27 2.95
N GLY A 81 -19.95 -4.00 2.69
CA GLY A 81 -20.31 -2.93 3.61
C GLY A 81 -19.66 -1.60 3.25
N ALA A 82 -19.27 -0.85 4.28
CA ALA A 82 -18.61 0.43 4.16
C ALA A 82 -17.24 0.40 4.85
N GLN A 83 -16.26 1.05 4.24
CA GLN A 83 -14.92 1.21 4.80
C GLN A 83 -14.41 2.61 4.52
N LEU A 84 -13.83 3.23 5.55
CA LEU A 84 -13.02 4.43 5.44
C LEU A 84 -11.62 4.10 5.94
N ALA A 85 -10.61 4.23 5.08
CA ALA A 85 -9.23 3.92 5.45
C ALA A 85 -8.28 4.99 4.91
N THR A 86 -7.19 5.26 5.62
CA THR A 86 -6.09 6.08 5.11
C THR A 86 -5.58 5.51 3.78
N ASP A 87 -5.36 6.41 2.81
CA ASP A 87 -4.82 6.06 1.50
C ASP A 87 -3.42 6.68 1.39
N ASP A 88 -2.40 5.84 1.54
CA ASP A 88 -1.00 6.27 1.52
C ASP A 88 -0.58 6.82 0.16
N ASP A 89 -1.28 6.47 -0.92
CA ASP A 89 -1.01 7.03 -2.24
C ASP A 89 -1.42 8.50 -2.38
N MET A 90 -2.22 9.00 -1.42
CA MET A 90 -2.55 10.42 -1.30
C MET A 90 -1.48 11.22 -0.55
N SER A 91 -0.46 10.55 0.01
CA SER A 91 0.70 11.19 0.63
C SER A 91 1.87 11.28 -0.35
N PRO A 92 2.69 12.36 -0.30
CA PRO A 92 3.93 12.45 -1.06
C PRO A 92 4.81 11.22 -0.88
N GLU A 93 5.49 10.81 -1.95
CA GLU A 93 6.31 9.58 -1.96
C GLU A 93 7.47 9.61 -0.97
N SER A 94 8.00 10.79 -0.64
CA SER A 94 9.00 10.99 0.42
C SER A 94 8.47 10.70 1.84
N LEU A 95 7.15 10.54 1.99
CA LEU A 95 6.47 10.14 3.23
C LEU A 95 5.94 8.70 3.18
N ARG A 96 6.01 8.01 2.04
CA ARG A 96 5.53 6.62 1.88
C ARG A 96 6.67 5.67 2.23
N GLY A 97 6.51 4.84 3.26
CA GLY A 97 7.51 3.86 3.70
C GLY A 97 8.41 4.35 4.84
N TYR A 98 9.03 3.42 5.58
CA TYR A 98 9.93 3.76 6.68
C TYR A 98 11.32 4.13 6.14
N ALA A 99 11.76 5.37 6.42
CA ALA A 99 13.16 5.77 6.34
C ALA A 99 13.55 6.38 7.70
N PRO A 100 14.59 5.89 8.38
CA PRO A 100 15.00 6.40 9.67
C PRO A 100 15.46 7.85 9.54
N VAL A 101 15.21 8.63 10.59
CA VAL A 101 15.71 10.00 10.66
C VAL A 101 17.22 9.95 10.95
N VAL A 102 18.02 10.62 10.10
CA VAL A 102 19.47 10.73 10.32
C VAL A 102 19.75 12.01 11.08
N ARG A 103 20.34 11.87 12.28
CA ARG A 103 20.74 12.97 13.15
C ARG A 103 22.25 12.98 13.34
N GLY A 104 22.85 14.16 13.29
CA GLY A 104 24.28 14.36 13.46
C GLY A 104 24.62 15.79 13.86
N ILE A 105 25.91 16.04 14.09
CA ILE A 105 26.45 17.37 14.39
C ILE A 105 27.58 17.64 13.39
N ALA A 106 27.43 18.68 12.59
CA ALA A 106 28.49 19.19 11.73
C ALA A 106 29.32 20.22 12.51
N ARG A 107 30.65 20.09 12.46
CA ARG A 107 31.57 21.03 13.14
C ARG A 107 31.72 22.34 12.36
N SER A 108 31.49 22.29 11.06
CA SER A 108 31.54 23.41 10.12
C SER A 108 30.43 23.27 9.08
N ASN A 109 30.40 24.13 8.07
CA ASN A 109 29.58 23.85 6.90
C ASN A 109 30.07 22.56 6.26
N ALA A 110 29.17 21.58 6.14
CA ALA A 110 29.52 20.22 5.76
C ALA A 110 28.59 19.68 4.68
N GLN A 111 29.13 18.82 3.83
CA GLN A 111 28.34 18.03 2.90
C GLN A 111 28.02 16.68 3.55
N VAL A 112 26.73 16.37 3.64
CA VAL A 112 26.23 15.08 4.15
C VAL A 112 25.85 14.21 2.96
N THR A 113 26.50 13.07 2.81
CA THR A 113 26.21 12.06 1.80
C THR A 113 25.73 10.78 2.47
N ILE A 114 24.56 10.29 2.09
CA ILE A 114 23.98 9.06 2.63
C ILE A 114 23.99 8.00 1.53
N ARG A 115 24.56 6.84 1.87
CA ARG A 115 24.64 5.67 0.99
C ARG A 115 23.89 4.49 1.57
N GLN A 116 23.30 3.69 0.69
CA GLN A 116 22.70 2.40 1.03
C GLN A 116 23.12 1.40 -0.02
N ASN A 117 23.61 0.23 0.39
CA ASN A 117 24.15 -0.79 -0.51
C ASN A 117 25.22 -0.24 -1.49
N GLY A 118 26.00 0.75 -1.06
CA GLY A 118 27.05 1.39 -1.85
C GLY A 118 26.58 2.52 -2.78
N TYR A 119 25.28 2.69 -3.00
CA TYR A 119 24.73 3.76 -3.85
C TYR A 119 24.44 5.02 -3.05
N ILE A 120 24.71 6.20 -3.62
CA ILE A 120 24.31 7.48 -3.02
C ILE A 120 22.80 7.64 -3.22
N ILE A 121 22.07 7.71 -2.11
CA ILE A 121 20.61 7.86 -2.11
C ILE A 121 20.18 9.28 -1.73
N TYR A 122 21.06 10.05 -1.08
CA TYR A 122 20.80 11.41 -0.66
C TYR A 122 22.11 12.18 -0.48
N GLN A 123 22.13 13.46 -0.85
CA GLN A 123 23.26 14.35 -0.65
C GLN A 123 22.78 15.78 -0.46
N THR A 124 23.21 16.44 0.61
CA THR A 124 22.85 17.84 0.91
C THR A 124 23.99 18.57 1.62
N GLU A 125 23.93 19.89 1.66
CA GLU A 125 24.81 20.73 2.48
C GLU A 125 24.09 21.20 3.74
N VAL A 126 24.77 21.12 4.88
CA VAL A 126 24.26 21.55 6.18
C VAL A 126 25.18 22.62 6.78
N ALA A 127 24.59 23.56 7.50
CA ALA A 127 25.34 24.56 8.27
C ALA A 127 26.03 23.92 9.49
N ALA A 128 27.01 24.61 10.05
CA ALA A 128 27.64 24.20 11.30
C ALA A 128 26.62 24.10 12.44
N GLY A 129 26.62 22.97 13.16
CA GLY A 129 25.70 22.67 14.24
C GLY A 129 24.97 21.33 14.10
N PRO A 130 23.99 21.07 14.98
CA PRO A 130 23.13 19.89 14.87
C PRO A 130 22.26 19.96 13.63
N PHE A 131 22.08 18.83 12.95
CA PHE A 131 21.20 18.70 11.80
C PHE A 131 20.33 17.44 11.90
N GLU A 132 19.23 17.47 11.16
CA GLU A 132 18.28 16.37 11.05
C GLU A 132 17.85 16.23 9.59
N ILE A 133 17.95 15.01 9.05
CA ILE A 133 17.48 14.66 7.71
C ILE A 133 16.32 13.68 7.88
N ASN A 134 15.12 14.16 7.57
CA ASN A 134 13.86 13.42 7.73
C ASN A 134 13.08 13.24 6.42
N ASP A 135 13.68 13.60 5.28
CA ASP A 135 13.10 13.58 3.93
C ASP A 135 13.74 12.51 3.02
N LEU A 136 14.41 11.52 3.61
CA LEU A 136 14.96 10.39 2.88
C LEU A 136 13.86 9.60 2.16
N TYR A 137 14.05 9.36 0.87
CA TYR A 137 13.23 8.42 0.12
C TYR A 137 13.55 7.01 0.59
N PRO A 138 12.55 6.18 0.93
CA PRO A 138 12.77 4.78 1.19
C PRO A 138 13.17 4.13 -0.13
N THR A 139 14.43 3.72 -0.22
CA THR A 139 14.79 2.75 -1.24
C THR A 139 14.26 1.41 -0.73
N GLY A 140 13.48 0.68 -1.52
CA GLY A 140 12.90 -0.62 -1.12
C GLY A 140 13.94 -1.71 -0.80
N GLY A 141 15.21 -1.35 -0.62
CA GLY A 141 16.30 -2.23 -0.21
C GLY A 141 16.42 -2.34 1.31
N SER A 142 16.73 -3.55 1.77
CA SER A 142 17.28 -3.80 3.10
C SER A 142 18.76 -3.41 3.16
N GLY A 143 19.23 -2.87 4.29
CA GLY A 143 20.65 -2.59 4.54
C GLY A 143 20.89 -1.25 5.22
N ASP A 144 21.89 -1.20 6.11
CA ASP A 144 22.21 -0.01 6.91
C ASP A 144 22.53 1.21 6.06
N LEU A 145 22.24 2.39 6.60
CA LEU A 145 22.60 3.65 5.97
C LEU A 145 24.02 4.05 6.39
N HIS A 146 24.89 4.25 5.41
CA HIS A 146 26.23 4.76 5.58
C HIS A 146 26.23 6.27 5.34
N VAL A 147 26.38 7.02 6.41
CA VAL A 147 26.40 8.49 6.41
C VAL A 147 27.85 8.96 6.43
N THR A 148 28.22 9.80 5.48
CA THR A 148 29.51 10.50 5.43
C THR A 148 29.25 11.99 5.58
N ILE A 149 29.87 12.61 6.59
CA ILE A 149 29.82 14.05 6.82
C ILE A 149 31.19 14.61 6.48
N LYS A 150 31.29 15.32 5.36
CA LYS A 150 32.52 15.95 4.90
C LYS A 150 32.53 17.41 5.28
N GLU A 151 33.39 17.76 6.22
CA GLU A 151 33.57 19.11 6.75
C GLU A 151 34.29 20.02 5.73
N SER A 152 34.17 21.34 5.90
CA SER A 152 34.82 22.32 5.01
C SER A 152 36.35 22.25 5.00
N ASN A 153 36.96 21.75 6.08
CA ASN A 153 38.39 21.49 6.17
C ASN A 153 38.83 20.17 5.50
N GLY A 154 37.90 19.44 4.87
CA GLY A 154 38.15 18.16 4.21
C GLY A 154 38.15 16.95 5.14
N SER A 155 37.99 17.12 6.45
CA SER A 155 37.84 15.99 7.38
C SER A 155 36.49 15.29 7.17
N GLU A 156 36.47 13.97 7.29
CA GLU A 156 35.28 13.16 7.09
C GLU A 156 34.91 12.42 8.37
N GLN A 157 33.62 12.44 8.70
CA GLN A 157 33.03 11.65 9.77
C GLN A 157 32.14 10.57 9.16
N TYR A 158 32.23 9.35 9.70
CA TYR A 158 31.45 8.21 9.24
C TYR A 158 30.51 7.76 10.34
N GLN A 159 29.24 7.61 9.99
CA GLN A 159 28.20 7.13 10.90
C GLN A 159 27.38 6.07 10.18
N ILE A 160 27.06 5.00 10.90
CA ILE A 160 26.14 3.97 10.43
C ILE A 160 24.83 4.17 11.17
N VAL A 161 23.75 4.33 10.41
CA VAL A 161 22.38 4.36 10.95
C VAL A 161 21.73 3.04 10.59
N PRO A 162 21.48 2.16 11.58
CA PRO A 162 20.87 0.87 11.32
C PRO A 162 19.51 1.02 10.62
N PHE A 163 19.31 0.30 9.52
CA PHE A 163 18.05 0.33 8.77
C PHE A 163 17.26 -0.94 9.09
N ALA A 164 16.40 -0.86 10.11
CA ALA A 164 15.45 -1.91 10.42
C ALA A 164 14.10 -1.58 9.78
N SER A 165 13.77 -2.22 8.65
CA SER A 165 12.41 -2.19 8.11
C SER A 165 11.55 -3.21 8.85
N LEU A 166 10.89 -2.78 9.93
CA LEU A 166 9.77 -3.55 10.46
C LEU A 166 8.53 -3.22 9.63
N PRO A 167 7.75 -4.21 9.14
CA PRO A 167 6.55 -4.01 8.32
C PRO A 167 5.44 -3.14 8.93
N VAL A 168 5.60 -2.67 10.18
CA VAL A 168 4.56 -1.96 10.97
C VAL A 168 5.03 -0.58 11.48
N LEU A 169 6.25 -0.12 11.17
CA LEU A 169 6.72 1.20 11.63
C LEU A 169 6.15 2.35 10.79
N GLN A 170 5.39 3.24 11.42
CA GLN A 170 4.92 4.51 10.85
C GLN A 170 5.86 5.65 11.26
N ARG A 171 6.01 6.68 10.42
CA ARG A 171 6.80 7.88 10.74
C ARG A 171 6.11 8.65 11.88
N GLU A 172 6.92 9.28 12.74
CA GLU A 172 6.41 10.20 13.77
C GLU A 172 5.53 11.29 13.12
N GLY A 173 4.29 11.44 13.58
CA GLY A 173 3.29 12.35 13.02
C GLY A 173 2.41 11.77 11.89
N TYR A 174 2.65 10.53 11.47
CA TYR A 174 1.78 9.81 10.54
C TYR A 174 0.81 8.90 11.31
N PHE A 175 -0.49 8.99 11.01
CA PHE A 175 -1.54 8.22 11.65
C PHE A 175 -2.34 7.47 10.58
N SER A 176 -2.08 6.18 10.42
CA SER A 176 -2.94 5.31 9.61
C SER A 176 -4.08 4.79 10.46
N TYR A 177 -5.28 4.79 9.89
CA TYR A 177 -6.47 4.24 10.52
C TYR A 177 -7.32 3.52 9.49
N SER A 178 -8.12 2.56 9.94
CA SER A 178 -9.20 2.00 9.13
C SER A 178 -10.45 1.80 9.97
N VAL A 179 -11.59 2.12 9.40
CA VAL A 179 -12.90 1.87 10.01
C VAL A 179 -13.72 1.10 8.99
N THR A 180 -13.99 -0.17 9.28
CA THR A 180 -14.76 -1.06 8.42
C THR A 180 -16.00 -1.56 9.16
N GLY A 181 -17.16 -1.49 8.51
CA GLY A 181 -18.41 -2.05 9.03
C GLY A 181 -19.17 -2.75 7.91
N GLY A 182 -19.60 -3.99 8.13
CA GLY A 182 -20.30 -4.74 7.10
C GLY A 182 -20.61 -6.17 7.50
N GLU A 183 -20.94 -6.96 6.49
CA GLU A 183 -21.17 -8.40 6.62
C GLU A 183 -19.97 -9.14 6.05
N TYR A 184 -19.55 -10.20 6.76
CA TYR A 184 -18.52 -11.10 6.28
C TYR A 184 -18.97 -11.75 4.98
N ARG A 185 -18.07 -11.77 3.99
CA ARG A 185 -18.34 -12.39 2.70
C ARG A 185 -17.59 -13.69 2.57
N ALA A 186 -18.27 -14.78 2.91
CA ALA A 186 -17.76 -16.13 2.72
C ALA A 186 -17.64 -16.50 1.23
N TYR A 187 -16.64 -17.32 0.92
CA TYR A 187 -16.47 -17.97 -0.39
C TYR A 187 -17.56 -19.03 -0.65
N ASP A 188 -18.13 -19.58 0.43
CA ASP A 188 -19.21 -20.57 0.40
C ASP A 188 -20.54 -19.91 0.82
N SER A 189 -21.58 -20.10 0.02
CA SER A 189 -22.94 -19.62 0.29
C SER A 189 -23.63 -20.31 1.48
N SER A 190 -23.05 -21.38 2.02
CA SER A 190 -23.54 -22.12 3.19
C SER A 190 -23.22 -21.45 4.54
N ILE A 191 -22.37 -20.42 4.55
CA ILE A 191 -21.93 -19.75 5.77
C ILE A 191 -22.83 -18.54 6.06
N ASP A 192 -23.39 -18.48 7.27
CA ASP A 192 -24.26 -17.40 7.70
C ASP A 192 -23.60 -16.02 7.60
N LYS A 193 -24.36 -15.07 7.06
CA LYS A 193 -23.94 -13.66 6.95
C LYS A 193 -23.78 -13.08 8.35
N THR A 194 -22.54 -12.99 8.79
CA THR A 194 -22.21 -12.46 10.11
C THR A 194 -21.84 -10.99 9.99
N LYS A 195 -22.52 -10.13 10.77
CA LYS A 195 -22.15 -8.71 10.87
C LYS A 195 -20.85 -8.59 11.64
N PHE A 196 -19.95 -7.74 11.16
CA PHE A 196 -18.71 -7.44 11.86
C PHE A 196 -18.35 -5.95 11.76
N GLY A 197 -17.61 -5.48 12.75
CA GLY A 197 -16.92 -4.19 12.75
C GLY A 197 -15.43 -4.43 12.95
N HIS A 198 -14.60 -3.69 12.24
CA HIS A 198 -13.15 -3.80 12.31
C HIS A 198 -12.51 -2.40 12.35
N LEU A 199 -11.61 -2.22 13.32
CA LEU A 199 -10.93 -0.97 13.64
C LEU A 199 -9.44 -1.27 13.91
N PRO A 200 -8.53 -0.94 12.99
CA PRO A 200 -7.11 -0.81 13.30
C PRO A 200 -6.66 0.65 13.33
#